data_AF-K2BWL8-F1
#
_entry.id   AF-K2BWL8-F1
#
_cell.length_a   1.000
_cell.length_b   1.000
_cell.length_c   1.000
_cell.angle_alpha   90.00
_cell.angle_beta   90.00
_cell.angle_gamma   90.00
#
_symmetry.space_group_name_H-M   'P 1'
#
loop_
_entity.id
_entity.type
_entity.pdbx_description
1 polymer ?
#
loop_
_entity_poly.entity_id
_entity_poly.type
_entity_poly.pdbx_seq_one_letter_code
_entity_poly.pdbx_strand_id
1 'polypeptide(L)'
;MWNFVSVESNFDLIRRKNFFIYWFISSFVWMCFHFTLVFFFWLQLGSVLLVGIFLGIWNAVSFVVDSPVWVLQKYFKAKNLFIVSAVFMLITSLIFLYFIYTTSSIDSISTDFFSTEMLKKLFNSILNIFLLFVAVILYWIIKELSDVTSLSYIMNNADPSEYSELLSKNGIFSWLGALTWLVFSWFVLLFSPLIAIIILSILVFLFIIFIAIYFDNSNQTINIDISQIKKLKFISPKETLESVKQYTVTQIQKADFGKLTQWVKFIFIKPLEIKKEVNWKDIYRTTKEDIKSFINILFKPPYSHKLIMLSSIIIFFGFWDTFVITFLIKFLDKIIDNSWDNILVQTKLMTGYVFIAILAIPAYWLQLKFISLSKKIWNFLVIFTWILLSWISIFLFGFSEGFWIVLMLWIINSVWYAAAMPLAQWDFSEEYNNVYATKNNLGEIDSNASSSPLKMILNLANVIWLLLGWLLVFVLWFNATFVIFWLFLITLFGFGIVNKIKWKL
;
A
#
# COMPACT_ATOMS: atom_id res chain seq x y z
N MET A 1 3.39 11.83 -28.04
CA MET A 1 3.20 10.41 -27.67
C MET A 1 4.57 9.77 -27.52
N TRP A 2 4.69 8.78 -26.63
CA TRP A 2 5.97 8.31 -26.12
C TRP A 2 6.13 6.82 -26.43
N ASN A 3 7.22 6.47 -27.11
CA ASN A 3 7.59 5.09 -27.43
C ASN A 3 8.54 4.58 -26.34
N PHE A 4 8.47 3.30 -26.00
CA PHE A 4 9.32 2.72 -24.95
C PHE A 4 10.11 1.52 -25.46
N VAL A 5 11.25 1.27 -24.82
CA VAL A 5 12.03 0.05 -24.95
C VAL A 5 12.16 -0.57 -23.58
N SER A 6 11.88 -1.87 -23.45
CA SER A 6 12.22 -2.63 -22.25
C SER A 6 12.99 -3.91 -22.56
N VAL A 7 13.75 -4.38 -21.58
CA VAL A 7 14.58 -5.59 -21.63
C VAL A 7 13.97 -6.62 -20.68
N GLU A 8 13.61 -7.80 -21.21
CA GLU A 8 13.09 -8.91 -20.39
C GLU A 8 14.09 -10.09 -20.41
N SER A 9 14.42 -10.60 -19.22
CA SER A 9 15.25 -11.77 -19.00
C SER A 9 14.41 -13.01 -18.66
N ASN A 10 14.96 -14.21 -18.91
CA ASN A 10 14.31 -15.47 -18.50
C ASN A 10 14.15 -15.61 -16.98
N PHE A 11 14.93 -14.86 -16.19
CA PHE A 11 14.93 -14.93 -14.72
C PHE A 11 13.83 -14.08 -14.08
N ASP A 12 13.28 -13.11 -14.80
CA ASP A 12 12.30 -12.16 -14.27
C ASP A 12 10.98 -12.85 -13.88
N LEU A 13 10.61 -13.93 -14.58
CA LEU A 13 9.39 -14.68 -14.29
C LEU A 13 9.50 -15.48 -12.99
N ILE A 14 10.66 -16.08 -12.72
CA ILE A 14 10.94 -16.82 -11.47
C ILE A 14 11.05 -15.84 -10.30
N ARG A 15 11.77 -14.72 -10.49
CA ARG A 15 11.86 -13.64 -9.49
C ARG A 15 10.49 -13.11 -9.08
N ARG A 16 9.62 -12.82 -10.05
CA ARG A 16 8.24 -12.36 -9.79
C ARG A 16 7.41 -13.39 -9.02
N LYS A 17 7.50 -14.69 -9.35
CA LYS A 17 6.81 -15.74 -8.59
C LYS A 17 7.30 -15.83 -7.14
N ASN A 18 8.61 -15.85 -6.94
CA ASN A 18 9.20 -15.90 -5.60
C ASN A 18 8.85 -14.65 -4.78
N PHE A 19 8.80 -13.49 -5.43
CA PHE A 19 8.37 -12.24 -4.82
C PHE A 19 6.93 -12.27 -4.32
N PHE A 20 5.98 -12.83 -5.07
CA PHE A 20 4.60 -12.95 -4.61
C PHE A 20 4.44 -13.92 -3.43
N ILE A 21 5.19 -15.02 -3.41
CA ILE A 21 5.23 -15.93 -2.24
C ILE A 21 5.81 -15.21 -1.03
N TYR A 22 6.91 -14.47 -1.21
CA TYR A 22 7.48 -13.63 -0.17
C TYR A 22 6.45 -12.64 0.37
N TRP A 23 5.66 -12.00 -0.49
CA TRP A 23 4.68 -11.00 -0.07
C TRP A 23 3.48 -11.59 0.68
N PHE A 24 3.03 -12.79 0.32
CA PHE A 24 2.07 -13.53 1.12
C PHE A 24 2.58 -13.78 2.54
N ILE A 25 3.80 -14.32 2.68
CA ILE A 25 4.40 -14.61 3.99
C ILE A 25 4.68 -13.32 4.76
N SER A 26 5.22 -12.30 4.08
CA SER A 26 5.52 -11.00 4.68
C SER A 26 4.26 -10.33 5.23
N SER A 27 3.15 -10.41 4.50
CA SER A 27 1.89 -9.82 4.93
C SER A 27 1.30 -10.58 6.13
N PHE A 28 1.38 -11.92 6.10
CA PHE A 28 1.02 -12.76 7.25
C PHE A 28 1.81 -12.36 8.50
N VAL A 29 3.15 -12.35 8.42
CA VAL A 29 4.04 -12.01 9.54
C VAL A 29 3.88 -10.56 9.99
N TRP A 30 3.66 -9.63 9.06
CA TRP A 30 3.35 -8.24 9.39
C TRP A 30 2.06 -8.13 10.22
N MET A 31 1.00 -8.84 9.82
CA MET A 31 -0.26 -8.81 10.56
C MET A 31 -0.13 -9.46 11.94
N CYS A 32 0.65 -10.55 12.05
CA CYS A 32 1.05 -11.12 13.33
C CYS A 32 1.64 -10.04 14.26
N PHE A 33 2.65 -9.34 13.76
CA PHE A 33 3.37 -8.31 14.50
C PHE A 33 2.51 -7.07 14.81
N HIS A 34 1.79 -6.54 13.82
CA HIS A 34 0.92 -5.38 13.98
C HIS A 34 -0.13 -5.60 15.06
N PHE A 35 -0.79 -6.77 15.04
CA PHE A 35 -1.81 -7.09 16.02
C PHE A 35 -1.24 -7.25 17.43
N THR A 36 -0.01 -7.76 17.57
CA THR A 36 0.69 -7.81 18.87
C THR A 36 0.83 -6.42 19.48
N LEU A 37 1.14 -5.45 18.62
CA LEU A 37 1.34 -4.06 18.97
C LEU A 37 0.03 -3.39 19.42
N VAL A 38 -1.03 -3.61 18.64
CA VAL A 38 -2.39 -3.13 18.95
C VAL A 38 -2.90 -3.80 20.23
N PHE A 39 -2.70 -5.11 20.39
CA PHE A 39 -3.06 -5.88 21.58
C PHE A 39 -2.34 -5.36 22.83
N PHE A 40 -1.04 -5.07 22.75
CA PHE A 40 -0.28 -4.48 23.87
C PHE A 40 -0.84 -3.12 24.28
N PHE A 41 -1.02 -2.19 23.33
CA PHE A 41 -1.53 -0.86 23.64
C PHE A 41 -3.01 -0.85 24.07
N TRP A 42 -3.83 -1.76 23.54
CA TRP A 42 -5.25 -1.84 23.86
C TRP A 42 -5.52 -2.59 25.17
N LEU A 43 -5.05 -3.84 25.31
CA LEU A 43 -5.38 -4.69 26.47
C LEU A 43 -4.47 -4.42 27.67
N GLN A 44 -3.18 -4.13 27.44
CA GLN A 44 -2.26 -3.91 28.55
C GLN A 44 -2.34 -2.47 29.07
N LEU A 45 -2.49 -1.49 28.17
CA LEU A 45 -2.46 -0.07 28.54
C LEU A 45 -3.84 0.59 28.60
N GLY A 46 -4.90 -0.11 28.16
CA GLY A 46 -6.29 0.36 28.28
C GLY A 46 -6.60 1.64 27.50
N SER A 47 -5.68 2.15 26.68
CA SER A 47 -5.81 3.48 26.06
C SER A 47 -5.96 3.40 24.55
N VAL A 48 -7.22 3.41 24.13
CA VAL A 48 -7.65 3.57 22.73
C VAL A 48 -7.02 4.81 22.09
N LEU A 49 -6.90 5.89 22.86
CA LEU A 49 -6.36 7.16 22.42
C LEU A 49 -4.85 7.05 22.12
N LEU A 50 -4.11 6.28 22.91
CA LEU A 50 -2.67 6.07 22.69
C LEU A 50 -2.40 5.19 21.47
N VAL A 51 -3.24 4.18 21.22
CA VAL A 51 -3.27 3.42 19.95
C VAL A 51 -3.52 4.37 18.77
N GLY A 52 -4.54 5.24 18.88
CA GLY A 52 -4.90 6.19 17.84
C GLY A 52 -3.80 7.22 17.54
N ILE A 53 -3.16 7.79 18.56
CA ILE A 53 -2.03 8.71 18.39
C ILE A 53 -0.84 7.97 17.76
N PHE A 54 -0.55 6.74 18.20
CA PHE A 54 0.54 5.94 17.68
C PHE A 54 0.34 5.60 16.18
N LEU A 55 -0.87 5.19 15.79
CA LEU A 55 -1.25 4.91 14.40
C LEU A 55 -1.47 6.18 13.55
N GLY A 56 -1.77 7.32 14.18
CA GLY A 56 -1.92 8.62 13.51
C GLY A 56 -0.58 9.25 13.17
N ILE A 57 0.32 9.36 14.17
CA ILE A 57 1.68 9.87 13.97
C ILE A 57 2.47 8.96 13.02
N TRP A 58 2.21 7.64 13.06
CA TRP A 58 2.71 6.67 12.09
C TRP A 58 2.61 7.17 10.63
N ASN A 59 1.41 7.54 10.18
CA ASN A 59 1.20 7.88 8.77
C ASN A 59 1.96 9.16 8.38
N ALA A 60 2.15 10.09 9.34
CA ALA A 60 2.86 11.33 9.12
C ALA A 60 4.37 11.11 8.99
N VAL A 61 4.93 10.19 9.77
CA VAL A 61 6.35 9.86 9.67
C VAL A 61 6.63 8.97 8.47
N SER A 62 5.75 8.01 8.17
CA SER A 62 5.79 7.22 6.93
C SER A 62 5.92 8.11 5.70
N PHE A 63 5.10 9.16 5.59
CA PHE A 63 5.19 10.14 4.51
C PHE A 63 6.59 10.78 4.34
N VAL A 64 7.29 11.03 5.44
CA VAL A 64 8.64 11.63 5.42
C VAL A 64 9.72 10.59 5.09
N VAL A 65 9.50 9.33 5.47
CA VAL A 65 10.47 8.22 5.34
C VAL A 65 10.41 7.56 3.95
N ASP A 66 9.31 7.72 3.20
CA ASP A 66 9.12 7.16 1.86
C ASP A 66 10.26 7.49 0.89
N SER A 67 10.63 8.76 0.79
CA SER A 67 11.68 9.24 -0.12
C SER A 67 13.09 8.78 0.31
N PRO A 68 13.51 8.89 1.58
CA PRO A 68 14.76 8.29 2.04
C PRO A 68 14.87 6.79 1.72
N VAL A 69 13.81 6.02 1.98
CA VAL A 69 13.81 4.57 1.72
C VAL A 69 13.98 4.30 0.23
N TRP A 70 13.29 5.05 -0.63
CA TRP A 70 13.49 4.94 -2.08
C TRP A 70 14.92 5.20 -2.50
N VAL A 71 15.56 6.25 -1.97
CA VAL A 71 16.97 6.56 -2.28
C VAL A 71 17.90 5.43 -1.82
N LEU A 72 17.64 4.80 -0.67
CA LEU A 72 18.44 3.67 -0.18
C LEU A 72 18.47 2.49 -1.16
N GLN A 73 17.43 2.29 -1.96
CA GLN A 73 17.39 1.22 -2.96
C GLN A 73 18.39 1.39 -4.10
N LYS A 74 18.94 2.60 -4.28
CA LYS A 74 20.02 2.86 -5.24
C LYS A 74 21.37 2.32 -4.77
N TYR A 75 21.49 2.01 -3.48
CA TYR A 75 22.73 1.56 -2.83
C TYR A 75 22.62 0.13 -2.29
N PHE A 76 21.42 -0.31 -1.89
CA PHE A 76 21.19 -1.61 -1.29
C PHE A 76 20.27 -2.48 -2.15
N LYS A 77 20.60 -3.77 -2.25
CA LYS A 77 19.73 -4.77 -2.87
C LYS A 77 18.42 -4.88 -2.09
N ALA A 78 17.31 -5.11 -2.80
CA ALA A 78 15.97 -5.28 -2.19
C ALA A 78 15.96 -6.35 -1.08
N LYS A 79 16.64 -7.49 -1.30
CA LYS A 79 16.83 -8.54 -0.28
C LYS A 79 17.36 -7.98 1.06
N ASN A 80 18.38 -7.13 1.00
CA ASN A 80 19.01 -6.59 2.21
C ASN A 80 18.05 -5.67 2.96
N LEU A 81 17.29 -4.84 2.24
CA LEU A 81 16.28 -3.96 2.83
C LEU A 81 15.13 -4.75 3.47
N PHE A 82 14.69 -5.84 2.84
CA PHE A 82 13.71 -6.75 3.42
C PHE A 82 14.22 -7.45 4.70
N ILE A 83 15.49 -7.87 4.72
CA ILE A 83 16.11 -8.43 5.94
C ILE A 83 16.17 -7.38 7.04
N VAL A 84 16.61 -6.14 6.73
CA VAL A 84 16.67 -5.05 7.72
C VAL A 84 15.28 -4.75 8.29
N SER A 85 14.25 -4.68 7.44
CA SER A 85 12.85 -4.54 7.87
C SER A 85 12.44 -5.65 8.84
N ALA A 86 12.71 -6.92 8.51
CA ALA A 86 12.38 -8.05 9.38
C ALA A 86 13.19 -8.07 10.69
N VAL A 87 14.46 -7.64 10.68
CA VAL A 87 15.28 -7.49 11.89
C VAL A 87 14.73 -6.40 12.81
N PHE A 88 14.33 -5.25 12.26
CA PHE A 88 13.67 -4.20 13.03
C PHE A 88 12.36 -4.68 13.65
N MET A 89 11.60 -5.51 12.94
CA MET A 89 10.40 -6.15 13.46
C MET A 89 10.73 -7.05 14.66
N LEU A 90 11.79 -7.85 14.57
CA LEU A 90 12.24 -8.70 15.69
C LEU A 90 12.67 -7.87 16.91
N ILE A 91 13.49 -6.83 16.71
CA ILE A 91 13.91 -5.92 17.78
C ILE A 91 12.69 -5.31 18.48
N THR A 92 11.72 -4.85 17.69
CA THR A 92 10.49 -4.25 18.22
C THR A 92 9.67 -5.26 19.03
N SER A 93 9.52 -6.50 18.53
CA SER A 93 8.86 -7.58 19.28
C SER A 93 9.56 -7.90 20.61
N LEU A 94 10.90 -7.90 20.63
CA LEU A 94 11.67 -8.13 21.86
C LEU A 94 11.50 -6.99 22.87
N ILE A 95 11.40 -5.75 22.41
CA ILE A 95 11.07 -4.60 23.27
C ILE A 95 9.69 -4.78 23.92
N PHE A 96 8.69 -5.19 23.15
CA PHE A 96 7.35 -5.47 23.70
C PHE A 96 7.34 -6.66 24.66
N LEU A 97 8.11 -7.71 24.37
CA LEU A 97 8.29 -8.83 25.29
C LEU A 97 8.87 -8.36 26.63
N TYR A 98 9.88 -7.47 26.60
CA TYR A 98 10.43 -6.87 27.82
C TYR A 98 9.38 -6.12 28.62
N PHE A 99 8.55 -5.29 27.97
CA PHE A 99 7.48 -4.58 28.66
C PHE A 99 6.43 -5.51 29.26
N ILE A 100 6.04 -6.56 28.54
CA ILE A 100 5.04 -7.52 29.07
C ILE A 100 5.60 -8.32 30.23
N TYR A 101 6.83 -8.81 30.13
CA TYR A 101 7.47 -9.55 31.22
C TYR A 101 7.62 -8.70 32.50
N THR A 102 8.00 -7.43 32.35
CA THR A 102 8.13 -6.51 33.49
C THR A 102 6.76 -6.13 34.08
N THR A 103 5.70 -6.14 33.27
CA THR A 103 4.35 -5.79 33.68
C THR A 103 3.53 -6.95 34.23
N SER A 104 3.76 -8.19 33.77
CA SER A 104 3.06 -9.41 34.20
C SER A 104 3.26 -9.79 35.68
N SER A 105 3.97 -8.95 36.44
CA SER A 105 4.06 -9.00 37.90
C SER A 105 2.87 -8.34 38.62
N ILE A 106 1.82 -7.90 37.90
CA ILE A 106 0.64 -7.21 38.45
C ILE A 106 -0.60 -8.10 38.27
N ASP A 107 -1.04 -8.74 39.36
CA ASP A 107 -2.24 -9.59 39.45
C ASP A 107 -3.57 -8.83 39.49
N SER A 108 -3.65 -7.62 38.93
CA SER A 108 -4.93 -6.91 38.86
C SER A 108 -5.07 -6.13 37.56
N ILE A 109 -5.94 -6.62 36.69
CA ILE A 109 -6.50 -5.86 35.57
C ILE A 109 -7.41 -4.80 36.20
N SER A 110 -6.84 -3.65 36.57
CA SER A 110 -7.63 -2.49 36.98
C SER A 110 -8.42 -2.00 35.77
N THR A 111 -9.74 -1.92 35.89
CA THR A 111 -10.67 -1.43 34.86
C THR A 111 -10.64 0.09 34.65
N ASP A 112 -9.70 0.80 35.28
CA ASP A 112 -9.56 2.25 35.11
C ASP A 112 -8.91 2.60 33.78
N PHE A 113 -9.64 3.40 33.00
CA PHE A 113 -9.30 3.91 31.66
C PHE A 113 -7.96 4.69 31.59
N PHE A 114 -7.42 5.04 32.75
CA PHE A 114 -6.07 5.53 32.99
C PHE A 114 -5.53 4.88 34.27
N SER A 115 -5.10 3.62 34.22
CA SER A 115 -4.40 3.05 35.37
C SER A 115 -3.07 3.79 35.56
N THR A 116 -3.10 4.75 36.50
CA THR A 116 -1.95 5.62 36.79
C THR A 116 -0.71 4.84 37.18
N GLU A 117 -0.84 3.60 37.65
CA GLU A 117 0.28 2.70 37.97
C GLU A 117 1.04 2.16 36.74
N MET A 118 0.36 1.82 35.64
CA MET A 118 1.03 1.29 34.44
C MET A 118 1.73 2.39 33.64
N LEU A 119 1.08 3.55 33.49
CA LEU A 119 1.74 4.73 32.96
C LEU A 119 2.93 5.13 33.83
N LYS A 120 2.77 5.08 35.17
CA LYS A 120 3.92 5.29 36.07
C LYS A 120 5.03 4.30 35.81
N LYS A 121 4.80 2.99 35.60
CA LYS A 121 5.85 2.00 35.29
C LYS A 121 6.51 2.22 33.91
N LEU A 122 5.75 2.56 32.88
CA LEU A 122 6.29 2.89 31.55
C LEU A 122 7.14 4.17 31.57
N PHE A 123 6.73 5.17 32.32
CA PHE A 123 7.46 6.44 32.45
C PHE A 123 8.41 6.46 33.67
N ASN A 124 8.50 5.37 34.44
CA ASN A 124 9.30 5.31 35.67
C ASN A 124 10.80 5.36 35.42
N SER A 125 11.20 4.92 34.22
CA SER A 125 12.60 4.79 33.83
C SER A 125 12.81 5.47 32.49
N ILE A 126 13.88 6.26 32.41
CA ILE A 126 14.37 6.84 31.16
C ILE A 126 14.61 5.74 30.12
N LEU A 127 15.02 4.54 30.54
CA LEU A 127 15.19 3.39 29.65
C LEU A 127 13.86 2.95 29.02
N ASN A 128 12.78 2.90 29.79
CA ASN A 128 11.47 2.49 29.29
C ASN A 128 10.91 3.50 28.28
N ILE A 129 11.06 4.79 28.57
CA ILE A 129 10.68 5.87 27.64
C ILE A 129 11.49 5.77 26.35
N PHE A 130 12.81 5.56 26.47
CA PHE A 130 13.69 5.40 25.32
C PHE A 130 13.32 4.17 24.47
N LEU A 131 13.13 3.01 25.10
CA LEU A 131 12.74 1.77 24.40
C LEU A 131 11.39 1.90 23.71
N LEU A 132 10.42 2.55 24.35
CA LEU A 132 9.12 2.84 23.73
C LEU A 132 9.31 3.73 22.49
N PHE A 133 10.10 4.80 22.59
CA PHE A 133 10.39 5.68 21.46
C PHE A 133 11.10 4.96 20.30
N VAL A 134 12.05 4.08 20.62
CA VAL A 134 12.71 3.23 19.61
C VAL A 134 11.72 2.28 18.96
N ALA A 135 10.87 1.59 19.73
CA ALA A 135 9.83 0.71 19.19
C ALA A 135 8.87 1.46 18.26
N VAL A 136 8.48 2.68 18.62
CA VAL A 136 7.65 3.56 17.78
C VAL A 136 8.34 3.86 16.44
N ILE A 137 9.59 4.32 16.48
CA ILE A 137 10.33 4.68 15.25
C ILE A 137 10.59 3.45 14.38
N LEU A 138 11.00 2.34 14.99
CA LEU A 138 11.27 1.10 14.26
C LEU A 138 10.00 0.57 13.61
N TYR A 139 8.89 0.55 14.35
CA TYR A 139 7.57 0.24 13.81
C TYR A 139 7.39 1.00 12.49
N TRP A 140 7.55 2.33 12.48
CA TRP A 140 7.37 3.22 11.32
C TRP A 140 8.25 2.82 10.13
N ILE A 141 9.54 2.61 10.40
CA ILE A 141 10.52 2.30 9.36
C ILE A 141 10.31 0.90 8.75
N ILE A 142 9.85 -0.08 9.53
CA ILE A 142 9.68 -1.47 9.08
C ILE A 142 8.78 -1.54 7.84
N LYS A 143 7.60 -0.89 7.91
CA LYS A 143 6.60 -0.99 6.85
C LYS A 143 7.05 -0.25 5.59
N GLU A 144 7.64 0.94 5.72
CA GLU A 144 8.11 1.68 4.54
C GLU A 144 9.30 1.01 3.86
N LEU A 145 10.25 0.46 4.64
CA LEU A 145 11.31 -0.37 4.09
C LEU A 145 10.76 -1.55 3.29
N SER A 146 9.63 -2.13 3.71
CA SER A 146 9.02 -3.25 3.01
C SER A 146 8.23 -2.78 1.78
N ASP A 147 7.28 -1.86 1.95
CA ASP A 147 6.35 -1.49 0.90
C ASP A 147 7.00 -0.69 -0.24
N VAL A 148 7.85 0.30 0.08
CA VAL A 148 8.55 1.11 -0.93
C VAL A 148 9.56 0.24 -1.69
N THR A 149 10.23 -0.69 -1.01
CA THR A 149 11.13 -1.66 -1.66
C THR A 149 10.37 -2.61 -2.58
N SER A 150 9.20 -3.08 -2.16
CA SER A 150 8.34 -3.93 -3.00
C SER A 150 7.83 -3.22 -4.25
N LEU A 151 7.36 -1.97 -4.14
CA LEU A 151 6.92 -1.18 -5.29
C LEU A 151 8.05 -0.97 -6.30
N SER A 152 9.20 -0.53 -5.82
CA SER A 152 10.39 -0.36 -6.67
C SER A 152 10.90 -1.68 -7.23
N TYR A 153 10.80 -2.80 -6.49
CA TYR A 153 11.17 -4.12 -6.99
C TYR A 153 10.27 -4.53 -8.17
N ILE A 154 8.96 -4.31 -8.08
CA ILE A 154 8.02 -4.53 -9.18
C ILE A 154 8.36 -3.62 -10.35
N MET A 155 8.56 -2.33 -10.11
CA MET A 155 8.83 -1.35 -11.17
C MET A 155 10.15 -1.59 -11.90
N ASN A 156 11.18 -2.11 -11.20
CA ASN A 156 12.47 -2.50 -11.75
C ASN A 156 12.44 -3.79 -12.58
N ASN A 157 11.59 -4.75 -12.22
CA ASN A 157 11.60 -6.10 -12.80
C ASN A 157 10.38 -6.38 -13.70
N ALA A 158 9.66 -5.35 -14.14
CA ALA A 158 8.47 -5.50 -14.98
C ALA A 158 8.30 -4.39 -16.00
N ASP A 159 7.57 -4.65 -17.08
CA ASP A 159 7.24 -3.66 -18.10
C ASP A 159 6.14 -2.69 -17.63
N PRO A 160 6.13 -1.40 -18.06
CA PRO A 160 5.06 -0.47 -17.70
C PRO A 160 3.65 -0.95 -18.07
N SER A 161 3.55 -1.77 -19.13
CA SER A 161 2.30 -2.43 -19.55
C SER A 161 1.82 -3.54 -18.60
N GLU A 162 2.70 -4.02 -17.73
CA GLU A 162 2.45 -5.11 -16.78
C GLU A 162 2.28 -4.60 -15.33
N TYR A 163 2.56 -3.32 -15.07
CA TYR A 163 2.49 -2.73 -13.73
C TYR A 163 1.13 -2.92 -13.07
N SER A 164 0.02 -2.65 -13.77
CA SER A 164 -1.33 -2.82 -13.21
C SER A 164 -1.58 -4.26 -12.76
N GLU A 165 -1.19 -5.24 -13.57
CA GLU A 165 -1.36 -6.66 -13.27
C GLU A 165 -0.50 -7.10 -12.08
N LEU A 166 0.77 -6.67 -12.04
CA LEU A 166 1.69 -7.08 -10.98
C LEU A 166 1.43 -6.37 -9.66
N LEU A 167 1.06 -5.09 -9.67
CA LEU A 167 0.62 -4.36 -8.48
C LEU A 167 -0.65 -4.99 -7.90
N SER A 168 -1.60 -5.40 -8.75
CA SER A 168 -2.81 -6.09 -8.30
C SER A 168 -2.52 -7.47 -7.74
N LYS A 169 -1.66 -8.27 -8.39
CA LYS A 169 -1.20 -9.54 -7.83
C LYS A 169 -0.55 -9.32 -6.47
N ASN A 170 0.31 -8.31 -6.34
CA ASN A 170 0.94 -7.95 -5.08
C ASN A 170 -0.10 -7.67 -3.98
N GLY A 171 -1.14 -6.89 -4.30
CA GLY A 171 -2.26 -6.63 -3.40
C GLY A 171 -3.02 -7.91 -3.01
N ILE A 172 -3.34 -8.78 -3.97
CA ILE A 172 -4.02 -10.05 -3.74
C ILE A 172 -3.22 -10.96 -2.80
N PHE A 173 -1.91 -11.15 -3.05
CA PHE A 173 -1.05 -11.98 -2.20
C PHE A 173 -0.90 -11.39 -0.80
N SER A 174 -0.78 -10.06 -0.68
CA SER A 174 -0.77 -9.38 0.62
C SER A 174 -2.07 -9.61 1.39
N TRP A 175 -3.22 -9.46 0.74
CA TRP A 175 -4.53 -9.69 1.36
C TRP A 175 -4.73 -11.16 1.78
N LEU A 176 -4.33 -12.12 0.94
CA LEU A 176 -4.37 -13.55 1.29
C LEU A 176 -3.49 -13.86 2.52
N GLY A 177 -2.32 -13.23 2.63
CA GLY A 177 -1.46 -13.36 3.82
C GLY A 177 -2.14 -12.80 5.06
N ALA A 178 -2.77 -11.63 4.95
CA ALA A 178 -3.50 -11.00 6.04
C ALA A 178 -4.75 -11.80 6.48
N LEU A 179 -5.47 -12.41 5.54
CA LEU A 179 -6.58 -13.33 5.85
C LEU A 179 -6.11 -14.58 6.58
N THR A 180 -4.99 -15.15 6.14
CA THR A 180 -4.39 -16.33 6.78
C THR A 180 -4.06 -16.03 8.24
N TRP A 181 -3.62 -14.79 8.54
CA TRP A 181 -3.43 -14.33 9.91
C TRP A 181 -4.72 -14.30 10.71
N LEU A 182 -5.84 -13.80 10.17
CA LEU A 182 -7.11 -13.77 10.92
C LEU A 182 -7.49 -15.16 11.44
N VAL A 183 -7.34 -16.19 10.61
CA VAL A 183 -7.59 -17.59 11.02
C VAL A 183 -6.57 -18.05 12.06
N PHE A 184 -5.29 -17.75 11.86
CA PHE A 184 -4.22 -18.13 12.78
C PHE A 184 -4.29 -17.39 14.14
N SER A 185 -4.82 -16.17 14.16
CA SER A 185 -4.93 -15.34 15.36
C SER A 185 -5.84 -15.99 16.41
N TRP A 186 -6.90 -16.70 15.98
CA TRP A 186 -7.74 -17.49 16.89
C TRP A 186 -6.95 -18.56 17.65
N PHE A 187 -5.97 -19.17 17.00
CA PHE A 187 -5.09 -20.15 17.66
C PHE A 187 -4.13 -19.47 18.64
N VAL A 188 -3.55 -18.34 18.26
CA VAL A 188 -2.60 -17.59 19.11
C VAL A 188 -3.28 -17.03 20.37
N LEU A 189 -4.54 -16.60 20.26
CA LEU A 189 -5.33 -16.06 21.38
C LEU A 189 -5.70 -17.12 22.43
N LEU A 190 -5.53 -18.42 22.15
CA LEU A 190 -5.71 -19.49 23.15
C LEU A 190 -4.58 -19.52 24.19
N PHE A 191 -3.47 -18.83 23.94
CA PHE A 191 -2.29 -18.81 24.81
C PHE A 191 -2.25 -17.55 25.68
N SER A 192 -1.46 -17.60 26.76
CA SER A 192 -1.19 -16.41 27.56
C SER A 192 -0.46 -15.34 26.72
N PRO A 193 -0.62 -14.03 27.03
CA PRO A 193 0.02 -12.95 26.27
C PRO A 193 1.53 -13.11 26.09
N LEU A 194 2.21 -13.63 27.11
CA LEU A 194 3.66 -13.90 27.06
C LEU A 194 3.99 -15.00 26.03
N ILE A 195 3.26 -16.12 26.05
CA ILE A 195 3.47 -17.23 25.11
C ILE A 195 3.14 -16.78 23.68
N ALA A 196 2.06 -16.01 23.50
CA ALA A 196 1.69 -15.46 22.21
C ALA A 196 2.85 -14.66 21.59
N ILE A 197 3.49 -13.76 22.35
CA ILE A 197 4.60 -12.92 21.83
C ILE A 197 5.86 -13.72 21.56
N ILE A 198 6.13 -14.77 22.35
CA ILE A 198 7.22 -15.70 22.06
C ILE A 198 7.00 -16.40 20.71
N ILE A 199 5.79 -16.92 20.47
CA ILE A 199 5.42 -17.53 19.17
C ILE A 199 5.63 -16.52 18.04
N LEU A 200 5.16 -15.29 18.22
CA LEU A 200 5.28 -14.23 17.23
C LEU A 200 6.75 -13.86 16.95
N SER A 201 7.59 -13.78 17.98
CA SER A 201 9.02 -13.51 17.84
C SER A 201 9.74 -14.64 17.09
N ILE A 202 9.38 -15.90 17.38
CA ILE A 202 9.88 -17.06 16.63
C ILE A 202 9.46 -17.00 15.17
N LEU A 203 8.20 -16.63 14.87
CA LEU A 203 7.72 -16.48 13.49
C LEU A 203 8.51 -15.42 12.72
N VAL A 204 8.79 -14.26 13.33
CA VAL A 204 9.62 -13.21 12.72
C VAL A 204 11.05 -13.71 12.49
N PHE A 205 11.62 -14.45 13.44
CA PHE A 205 12.95 -15.05 13.27
C PHE A 205 13.00 -16.06 12.11
N LEU A 206 12.03 -16.97 12.03
CA LEU A 206 11.90 -17.90 10.90
C LEU A 206 11.70 -17.16 9.58
N PHE A 207 10.99 -16.04 9.58
CA PHE A 207 10.82 -15.20 8.40
C PHE A 207 12.14 -14.56 7.93
N ILE A 208 13.00 -14.12 8.85
CA ILE A 208 14.34 -13.63 8.51
C ILE A 208 15.15 -14.74 7.82
N ILE A 209 15.13 -15.96 8.37
CA ILE A 209 15.80 -17.13 7.77
C ILE A 209 15.24 -17.41 6.38
N PHE A 210 13.91 -17.37 6.23
CA PHE A 210 13.26 -17.56 4.94
C PHE A 210 13.75 -16.57 3.89
N ILE A 211 13.82 -15.27 4.22
CA ILE A 211 14.34 -14.25 3.29
C ILE A 211 15.81 -14.54 2.95
N ALA A 212 16.62 -14.86 3.95
CA ALA A 212 18.04 -15.12 3.76
C ALA A 212 18.31 -16.31 2.83
N ILE A 213 17.54 -17.40 2.95
CA ILE A 213 17.75 -18.66 2.22
C ILE A 213 16.99 -18.73 0.90
N TYR A 214 15.81 -18.12 0.79
CA TYR A 214 14.93 -18.33 -0.37
C TYR A 214 14.69 -17.08 -1.22
N PHE A 215 14.81 -15.88 -0.67
CA PHE A 215 14.52 -14.66 -1.43
C PHE A 215 15.73 -14.16 -2.23
N ASP A 216 15.56 -14.11 -3.55
CA ASP A 216 16.45 -13.47 -4.54
C ASP A 216 17.96 -13.78 -4.38
N ASN A 217 18.28 -15.06 -4.16
CA ASN A 217 19.65 -15.57 -3.97
C ASN A 217 20.48 -15.67 -5.26
N SER A 218 20.07 -15.03 -6.35
CA SER A 218 20.89 -15.01 -7.57
C SER A 218 22.16 -14.21 -7.32
N ASN A 219 23.32 -14.89 -7.28
CA ASN A 219 24.68 -14.31 -7.25
C ASN A 219 25.05 -13.51 -8.51
N GLN A 220 24.09 -13.17 -9.36
CA GLN A 220 24.34 -12.44 -10.59
C GLN A 220 24.28 -10.95 -10.28
N THR A 221 25.46 -10.36 -10.05
CA THR A 221 25.67 -8.96 -10.44
C THR A 221 25.13 -8.81 -11.85
N ILE A 222 24.21 -7.87 -12.03
CA ILE A 222 23.75 -7.45 -13.35
C ILE A 222 24.95 -6.73 -13.99
N ASN A 223 25.94 -7.50 -14.45
CA ASN A 223 26.71 -7.11 -15.61
C ASN A 223 25.70 -7.28 -16.73
N ILE A 224 25.29 -6.18 -17.35
CA ILE A 224 24.50 -6.19 -18.58
C ILE A 224 25.44 -6.75 -19.66
N ASP A 225 25.66 -8.06 -19.62
CA ASP A 225 26.29 -8.77 -20.72
C ASP A 225 25.24 -8.80 -21.83
N ILE A 226 25.57 -8.13 -22.92
CA ILE A 226 24.67 -7.88 -24.05
C ILE A 226 24.19 -9.22 -24.67
N SER A 227 24.88 -10.32 -24.37
CA SER A 227 24.49 -11.70 -24.72
C SER A 227 23.30 -12.27 -23.92
N GLN A 228 22.95 -11.67 -22.78
CA GLN A 228 21.85 -12.14 -21.90
C GLN A 228 20.50 -11.44 -22.18
N ILE A 229 20.52 -10.39 -23.01
CA ILE A 229 19.33 -9.66 -23.47
C ILE A 229 18.59 -10.53 -24.49
N LYS A 230 17.55 -11.27 -24.05
CA LYS A 230 16.74 -12.12 -24.93
C LYS A 230 15.74 -11.34 -25.78
N LYS A 231 15.20 -10.23 -25.27
CA LYS A 231 14.11 -9.48 -25.92
C LYS A 231 14.29 -7.98 -25.69
N LEU A 232 14.32 -7.22 -26.79
CA LEU A 232 14.02 -5.79 -26.81
C LEU A 232 12.56 -5.65 -27.18
N LYS A 233 11.72 -5.23 -26.23
CA LYS A 233 10.31 -4.95 -26.48
C LYS A 233 10.17 -3.47 -26.83
N PHE A 234 9.84 -3.17 -28.08
CA PHE A 234 9.31 -1.86 -28.41
C PHE A 234 7.87 -1.83 -27.97
N ILE A 235 7.52 -0.86 -27.14
CA ILE A 235 6.15 -0.64 -26.72
C ILE A 235 5.71 0.69 -27.33
N SER A 236 4.96 0.60 -28.42
CA SER A 236 4.26 1.75 -29.01
C SER A 236 2.78 1.66 -28.62
N PRO A 237 2.18 2.72 -28.08
CA PRO A 237 0.73 2.80 -28.01
C PRO A 237 0.17 2.82 -29.44
N LYS A 238 -0.65 1.82 -29.82
CA LYS A 238 -1.51 1.89 -31.00
C LYS A 238 -2.73 2.72 -30.64
N GLU A 239 -2.91 3.86 -31.30
CA GLU A 239 -4.21 4.51 -31.35
C GLU A 239 -5.16 3.60 -32.14
N THR A 240 -6.17 3.08 -31.45
CA THR A 240 -7.48 2.88 -32.09
C THR A 240 -8.30 4.15 -31.85
N LEU A 241 -9.28 4.42 -32.71
CA LEU A 241 -10.12 5.63 -32.75
C LEU A 241 -10.76 6.07 -31.41
N GLU A 242 -10.62 5.27 -30.35
CA GLU A 242 -11.20 5.49 -29.01
C GLU A 242 -10.18 5.50 -27.86
N SER A 243 -8.90 5.80 -28.12
CA SER A 243 -7.90 6.07 -27.04
C SER A 243 -7.72 4.94 -26.02
N VAL A 244 -7.86 3.71 -26.50
CA VAL A 244 -7.39 2.51 -25.80
C VAL A 244 -5.86 2.46 -25.93
N LYS A 245 -5.13 2.56 -24.82
CA LYS A 245 -3.67 2.31 -24.77
C LYS A 245 -3.40 0.82 -25.06
N GLN A 246 -3.41 0.43 -26.33
CA GLN A 246 -2.92 -0.88 -26.75
C GLN A 246 -1.42 -0.78 -26.98
N TYR A 247 -0.63 -1.39 -26.11
CA TYR A 247 0.81 -1.50 -26.31
C TYR A 247 1.08 -2.61 -27.33
N THR A 248 1.50 -2.25 -28.54
CA THR A 248 2.13 -3.24 -29.44
C THR A 248 3.52 -3.51 -28.93
N VAL A 249 3.74 -4.70 -28.38
CA VAL A 249 5.05 -5.25 -28.05
C VAL A 249 5.64 -5.83 -29.33
N THR A 250 6.41 -5.05 -30.08
CA THR A 250 7.16 -5.57 -31.24
C THR A 250 8.57 -5.96 -30.81
N GLN A 251 8.96 -7.19 -31.10
CA GLN A 251 10.30 -7.70 -30.85
C GLN A 251 11.26 -7.08 -31.87
N ILE A 252 12.33 -6.45 -31.40
CA ILE A 252 13.35 -5.85 -32.28
C ILE A 252 14.66 -6.63 -32.16
N GLN A 253 15.30 -6.91 -33.29
CA GLN A 253 16.67 -7.45 -33.30
C GLN A 253 17.70 -6.34 -32.99
N LYS A 254 18.80 -6.72 -32.33
CA LYS A 254 19.89 -5.82 -31.86
C LYS A 254 20.43 -4.85 -32.92
N ALA A 255 20.37 -5.22 -34.21
CA ALA A 255 20.85 -4.42 -35.33
C ALA A 255 20.00 -3.16 -35.61
N ASP A 256 18.73 -3.14 -35.22
CA ASP A 256 17.81 -2.02 -35.51
C ASP A 256 17.71 -1.00 -34.36
N PHE A 257 18.36 -1.26 -33.23
CA PHE A 257 18.27 -0.44 -32.03
C PHE A 257 18.77 1.00 -32.24
N GLY A 258 19.90 1.15 -32.94
CA GLY A 258 20.47 2.47 -33.25
C GLY A 258 19.63 3.32 -34.21
N LYS A 259 18.73 2.69 -34.99
CA LYS A 259 17.76 3.41 -35.83
C LYS A 259 16.54 3.84 -35.01
N LEU A 260 16.15 3.06 -34.00
CA LEU A 260 15.00 3.35 -33.14
C LEU A 260 15.23 4.50 -32.15
N THR A 261 16.44 4.63 -31.60
CA THR A 261 16.77 5.74 -30.69
C THR A 261 16.60 7.12 -31.33
N GLN A 262 16.63 7.20 -32.67
CA GLN A 262 16.40 8.45 -33.43
C GLN A 262 14.93 8.87 -33.47
N TRP A 263 13.98 7.95 -33.26
CA TRP A 263 12.52 8.21 -33.35
C TRP A 263 11.82 8.15 -32.00
N VAL A 264 12.58 7.95 -30.90
CA VAL A 264 12.05 7.70 -29.57
C VAL A 264 12.48 8.85 -28.65
N LYS A 265 11.49 9.54 -28.06
CA LYS A 265 11.75 10.73 -27.23
C LYS A 265 12.39 10.40 -25.86
N PHE A 266 12.20 9.19 -25.34
CA PHE A 266 12.83 8.74 -24.09
C PHE A 266 13.19 7.25 -24.12
N ILE A 267 14.35 6.89 -23.56
CA ILE A 267 14.74 5.49 -23.37
C ILE A 267 14.45 5.09 -21.92
N PHE A 268 13.85 3.93 -21.72
CA PHE A 268 13.54 3.40 -20.40
C PHE A 268 14.67 2.43 -20.00
N ILE A 269 15.53 2.84 -19.08
CA ILE A 269 16.66 2.00 -18.66
C ILE A 269 16.28 1.17 -17.43
N LYS A 270 16.48 -0.14 -17.54
CA LYS A 270 16.29 -1.11 -16.46
C LYS A 270 17.44 -2.12 -16.48
N PRO A 271 17.88 -2.62 -15.32
CA PRO A 271 17.60 -2.14 -13.96
C PRO A 271 18.50 -0.96 -13.55
N LEU A 272 18.20 -0.31 -12.42
CA LEU A 272 19.08 0.69 -11.80
C LEU A 272 20.45 0.08 -11.50
N GLU A 273 21.52 0.74 -11.95
CA GLU A 273 22.87 0.40 -11.50
C GLU A 273 22.99 0.68 -10.00
N ILE A 274 23.26 -0.37 -9.23
CA ILE A 274 23.53 -0.23 -7.80
C ILE A 274 24.88 0.49 -7.64
N LYS A 275 24.87 1.64 -6.99
CA LYS A 275 26.09 2.38 -6.68
C LYS A 275 26.96 1.55 -5.73
N LYS A 276 28.25 1.41 -6.06
CA LYS A 276 29.20 0.58 -5.30
C LYS A 276 29.50 1.11 -3.90
N GLU A 277 29.39 2.42 -3.69
CA GLU A 277 29.74 3.08 -2.42
C GLU A 277 28.58 3.90 -1.87
N VAL A 278 28.32 3.76 -0.57
CA VAL A 278 27.28 4.49 0.16
C VAL A 278 27.80 5.88 0.51
N ASN A 279 27.21 6.92 -0.07
CA ASN A 279 27.50 8.31 0.27
C ASN A 279 26.27 8.94 0.94
N TRP A 280 26.33 9.09 2.27
CA TRP A 280 25.24 9.67 3.08
C TRP A 280 24.88 11.11 2.70
N LYS A 281 25.86 11.91 2.25
CA LYS A 281 25.59 13.28 1.77
C LYS A 281 24.80 13.25 0.45
N ASP A 282 25.12 12.31 -0.43
CA ASP A 282 24.39 12.10 -1.68
C ASP A 282 22.98 11.58 -1.44
N ILE A 283 22.80 10.67 -0.47
CA ILE A 283 21.48 10.19 -0.04
C ILE A 283 20.60 11.34 0.44
N TYR A 284 21.11 12.17 1.36
CA TYR A 284 20.38 13.32 1.89
C TYR A 284 20.02 14.33 0.77
N ARG A 285 20.98 14.65 -0.10
CA ARG A 285 20.76 15.56 -1.23
C ARG A 285 19.69 15.03 -2.18
N THR A 286 19.81 13.76 -2.59
CA THR A 286 18.87 13.11 -3.52
C THR A 286 17.47 13.03 -2.93
N THR A 287 17.35 12.74 -1.63
CA THR A 287 16.06 12.72 -0.92
C THR A 287 15.40 14.10 -0.95
N LYS A 288 16.17 15.15 -0.66
CA LYS A 288 15.66 16.53 -0.68
C LYS A 288 15.23 16.96 -2.08
N GLU A 289 15.99 16.58 -3.10
CA GLU A 289 15.68 16.83 -4.50
C GLU A 289 14.40 16.09 -4.93
N ASP A 290 14.22 14.85 -4.49
CA ASP A 290 13.05 14.03 -4.79
C ASP A 290 11.76 14.61 -4.18
N ILE A 291 11.77 14.96 -2.89
CA ILE A 291 10.64 15.64 -2.24
C ILE A 291 10.33 16.98 -2.93
N LYS A 292 11.36 17.75 -3.31
CA LYS A 292 11.18 19.01 -4.04
C LYS A 292 10.57 18.77 -5.43
N SER A 293 10.98 17.70 -6.12
CA SER A 293 10.44 17.31 -7.41
C SER A 293 8.97 16.89 -7.29
N PHE A 294 8.63 16.09 -6.29
CA PHE A 294 7.25 15.71 -5.97
C PHE A 294 6.36 16.95 -5.81
N ILE A 295 6.78 17.92 -4.99
CA ILE A 295 6.03 19.17 -4.79
C ILE A 295 5.92 19.97 -6.09
N ASN A 296 7.02 20.08 -6.84
CA ASN A 296 7.04 20.81 -8.11
C ASN A 296 6.18 20.15 -9.20
N ILE A 297 6.06 18.83 -9.22
CA ILE A 297 5.30 18.09 -10.22
C ILE A 297 3.81 18.23 -9.98
N LEU A 298 3.36 18.02 -8.74
CA LEU A 298 1.94 18.02 -8.39
C LEU A 298 1.38 19.41 -8.12
N PHE A 299 2.15 20.29 -7.46
CA PHE A 299 1.61 21.55 -6.91
C PHE A 299 2.14 22.82 -7.57
N LYS A 300 3.02 22.73 -8.59
CA LYS A 300 3.51 23.92 -9.32
C LYS A 300 3.23 23.89 -10.84
N PRO A 301 2.94 25.06 -11.44
CA PRO A 301 2.72 25.16 -12.88
C PRO A 301 3.99 24.85 -13.68
N PRO A 302 3.86 24.27 -14.90
CA PRO A 302 2.63 23.79 -15.51
C PRO A 302 2.10 22.52 -14.80
N TYR A 303 0.80 22.51 -14.52
CA TYR A 303 0.13 21.41 -13.83
C TYR A 303 -0.21 20.28 -14.80
N SER A 304 0.07 19.03 -14.40
CA SER A 304 -0.58 17.88 -15.03
C SER A 304 -1.94 17.67 -14.37
N HIS A 305 -3.00 18.14 -15.02
CA HIS A 305 -4.37 18.00 -14.54
C HIS A 305 -4.77 16.52 -14.40
N LYS A 306 -4.23 15.66 -15.27
CA LYS A 306 -4.39 14.21 -15.16
C LYS A 306 -3.79 13.66 -13.86
N LEU A 307 -2.57 14.08 -13.50
CA LEU A 307 -1.97 13.69 -12.22
C LEU A 307 -2.81 14.17 -11.04
N ILE A 308 -3.29 15.42 -11.05
CA ILE A 308 -4.12 15.95 -9.96
C ILE A 308 -5.40 15.12 -9.79
N MET A 309 -6.05 14.74 -10.90
CA MET A 309 -7.24 13.90 -10.87
C MET A 309 -6.94 12.51 -10.31
N LEU A 310 -5.87 11.86 -10.79
CA LEU A 310 -5.45 10.54 -10.32
C LEU A 310 -5.04 10.56 -8.85
N SER A 311 -4.28 11.58 -8.41
CA SER A 311 -3.94 11.80 -7.01
C SER A 311 -5.18 11.96 -6.15
N SER A 312 -6.19 12.71 -6.61
CA SER A 312 -7.46 12.89 -5.87
C SER A 312 -8.20 11.56 -5.69
N ILE A 313 -8.25 10.73 -6.72
CA ILE A 313 -8.84 9.39 -6.68
C ILE A 313 -8.07 8.51 -5.69
N ILE A 314 -6.75 8.45 -5.79
CA ILE A 314 -5.88 7.65 -4.91
C ILE A 314 -6.03 8.10 -3.46
N ILE A 315 -6.08 9.42 -3.21
CA ILE A 315 -6.27 9.99 -1.87
C ILE A 315 -7.62 9.57 -1.29
N PHE A 316 -8.69 9.60 -2.09
CA PHE A 316 -10.01 9.17 -1.63
C PHE A 316 -10.08 7.67 -1.33
N PHE A 317 -9.47 6.83 -2.16
CA PHE A 317 -9.44 5.39 -1.91
C PHE A 317 -8.52 5.01 -0.73
N GLY A 318 -7.38 5.69 -0.57
CA GLY A 318 -6.53 5.52 0.61
C GLY A 318 -7.24 5.93 1.90
N PHE A 319 -8.06 6.99 1.82
CA PHE A 319 -8.99 7.31 2.89
C PHE A 319 -9.97 6.17 3.17
N TRP A 320 -10.67 5.70 2.13
CA TRP A 320 -11.65 4.63 2.28
C TRP A 320 -11.04 3.43 2.99
N ASP A 321 -9.88 2.96 2.55
CA ASP A 321 -9.16 1.85 3.19
C ASP A 321 -8.95 2.10 4.68
N THR A 322 -8.47 3.29 5.02
CA THR A 322 -8.24 3.69 6.42
C THR A 322 -9.55 3.78 7.21
N PHE A 323 -10.61 4.33 6.62
CA PHE A 323 -11.92 4.48 7.25
C PHE A 323 -12.56 3.12 7.55
N VAL A 324 -12.48 2.17 6.61
CA VAL A 324 -12.99 0.81 6.75
C VAL A 324 -12.36 0.11 7.93
N ILE A 325 -11.03 0.19 8.05
CA ILE A 325 -10.30 -0.54 9.11
C ILE A 325 -10.32 0.14 10.49
N THR A 326 -10.73 1.41 10.58
CA THR A 326 -10.68 2.18 11.85
C THR A 326 -12.06 2.52 12.39
N PHE A 327 -12.90 3.18 11.59
CA PHE A 327 -14.18 3.73 12.05
C PHE A 327 -15.34 2.81 11.74
N LEU A 328 -15.35 2.19 10.56
CA LEU A 328 -16.47 1.40 10.08
C LEU A 328 -16.73 0.15 10.92
N ILE A 329 -15.73 -0.42 11.59
CA ILE A 329 -15.90 -1.59 12.48
C ILE A 329 -17.05 -1.33 13.47
N LYS A 330 -17.08 -0.14 14.08
CA LYS A 330 -18.14 0.24 15.01
C LYS A 330 -19.53 0.32 14.37
N PHE A 331 -19.60 0.72 13.10
CA PHE A 331 -20.85 0.70 12.35
C PHE A 331 -21.29 -0.73 12.05
N LEU A 332 -20.37 -1.60 11.61
CA LEU A 332 -20.68 -3.00 11.33
C LEU A 332 -21.09 -3.78 12.58
N ASP A 333 -20.44 -3.52 13.71
CA ASP A 333 -20.83 -4.10 15.00
C ASP A 333 -22.26 -3.69 15.36
N LYS A 334 -22.64 -2.41 15.16
CA LYS A 334 -24.04 -1.96 15.34
C LYS A 334 -25.01 -2.72 14.42
N ILE A 335 -24.64 -2.98 13.16
CA ILE A 335 -25.51 -3.73 12.22
C ILE A 335 -25.67 -5.19 12.64
N ILE A 336 -24.59 -5.81 13.11
CA ILE A 336 -24.59 -7.16 13.68
C ILE A 336 -25.50 -7.19 14.91
N ASP A 337 -25.32 -6.25 15.83
CA ASP A 337 -26.11 -6.11 17.06
C ASP A 337 -27.58 -5.74 16.82
N ASN A 338 -27.94 -5.23 15.63
CA ASN A 338 -29.32 -4.98 15.27
C ASN A 338 -29.97 -6.16 14.52
N SER A 339 -29.18 -7.19 14.17
CA SER A 339 -29.60 -8.32 13.33
C SER A 339 -29.47 -9.67 14.05
N TRP A 340 -29.78 -9.72 15.35
CA TRP A 340 -29.68 -10.95 16.17
C TRP A 340 -30.50 -12.12 15.66
N ASP A 341 -31.54 -11.86 14.85
CA ASP A 341 -32.38 -12.89 14.25
C ASP A 341 -31.68 -13.61 13.07
N ASN A 342 -30.52 -13.12 12.63
CA ASN A 342 -29.76 -13.70 11.54
C ASN A 342 -28.91 -14.89 12.02
N ILE A 343 -29.09 -16.04 11.36
CA ILE A 343 -28.38 -17.30 11.63
C ILE A 343 -26.85 -17.11 11.69
N LEU A 344 -26.28 -16.27 10.81
CA LEU A 344 -24.83 -16.02 10.79
C LEU A 344 -24.36 -15.21 12.00
N VAL A 345 -25.19 -14.27 12.48
CA VAL A 345 -24.90 -13.45 13.66
C VAL A 345 -25.02 -14.27 14.95
N GLN A 346 -26.00 -15.18 15.03
CA GLN A 346 -26.23 -16.05 16.19
C GLN A 346 -25.06 -16.99 16.50
N THR A 347 -24.22 -17.29 15.50
CA THR A 347 -23.01 -18.09 15.71
C THR A 347 -21.97 -17.42 16.63
N LYS A 348 -22.11 -16.11 16.92
CA LYS A 348 -21.12 -15.25 17.62
C LYS A 348 -19.73 -15.22 16.97
N LEU A 349 -19.54 -15.86 15.81
CA LEU A 349 -18.30 -15.83 15.04
C LEU A 349 -18.20 -14.59 14.14
N MET A 350 -19.33 -13.95 13.82
CA MET A 350 -19.38 -12.76 12.99
C MET A 350 -19.08 -11.51 13.83
N THR A 351 -17.84 -11.02 13.75
CA THR A 351 -17.41 -9.72 14.30
C THR A 351 -17.26 -8.70 13.17
N GLY A 352 -17.21 -7.39 13.47
CA GLY A 352 -16.91 -6.37 12.46
C GLY A 352 -15.63 -6.64 11.65
N TYR A 353 -14.60 -7.23 12.26
CA TYR A 353 -13.37 -7.64 11.55
C TYR A 353 -13.57 -8.79 10.57
N VAL A 354 -14.32 -9.83 10.97
CA VAL A 354 -14.68 -10.94 10.08
C VAL A 354 -15.58 -10.44 8.95
N PHE A 355 -16.47 -9.51 9.27
CA PHE A 355 -17.35 -8.89 8.29
C PHE A 355 -16.50 -8.12 7.25
N ILE A 356 -15.56 -7.26 7.66
CA ILE A 356 -14.63 -6.58 6.74
C ILE A 356 -13.83 -7.58 5.88
N ALA A 357 -13.38 -8.69 6.47
CA ALA A 357 -12.63 -9.71 5.74
C ALA A 357 -13.44 -10.33 4.59
N ILE A 358 -14.71 -10.70 4.85
CA ILE A 358 -15.65 -11.20 3.83
C ILE A 358 -15.88 -10.13 2.76
N LEU A 359 -16.09 -8.90 3.21
CA LEU A 359 -16.36 -7.75 2.38
C LEU A 359 -15.19 -7.37 1.45
N ALA A 360 -13.95 -7.69 1.83
CA ALA A 360 -12.77 -7.46 1.00
C ALA A 360 -12.60 -8.47 -0.15
N ILE A 361 -13.23 -9.66 -0.08
CA ILE A 361 -13.05 -10.74 -1.09
C ILE A 361 -13.30 -10.24 -2.52
N PRO A 362 -14.44 -9.58 -2.84
CA PRO A 362 -14.69 -9.10 -4.20
C PRO A 362 -13.68 -8.04 -4.65
N ALA A 363 -13.19 -7.23 -3.71
CA ALA A 363 -12.25 -6.14 -3.97
C ALA A 363 -10.91 -6.65 -4.49
N TYR A 364 -10.47 -7.84 -4.07
CA TYR A 364 -9.21 -8.45 -4.52
C TYR A 364 -9.43 -9.46 -5.66
N TRP A 365 -10.52 -10.24 -5.62
CA TRP A 365 -10.80 -11.28 -6.62
C TRP A 365 -11.02 -10.73 -8.04
N LEU A 366 -11.62 -9.54 -8.15
CA LEU A 366 -12.02 -8.98 -9.45
C LEU A 366 -10.99 -8.03 -10.08
N GLN A 367 -9.92 -7.66 -9.36
CA GLN A 367 -8.92 -6.68 -9.86
C GLN A 367 -8.34 -7.07 -11.22
N LEU A 368 -7.91 -8.33 -11.36
CA LEU A 368 -7.32 -8.83 -12.60
C LEU A 368 -8.32 -8.82 -13.78
N LYS A 369 -9.60 -9.09 -13.51
CA LYS A 369 -10.65 -9.05 -14.53
C LYS A 369 -10.89 -7.63 -15.01
N PHE A 370 -10.95 -6.66 -14.08
CA PHE A 370 -11.14 -5.25 -14.44
C PHE A 370 -9.94 -4.67 -15.18
N ILE A 371 -8.72 -5.09 -14.86
CA ILE A 371 -7.53 -4.72 -15.63
C ILE A 371 -7.60 -5.28 -17.06
N SER A 372 -8.06 -6.53 -17.22
CA SER A 372 -8.27 -7.09 -18.56
C SER A 372 -9.34 -6.30 -19.34
N LEU A 373 -10.39 -5.85 -18.66
CA LEU A 373 -11.46 -5.04 -19.25
C LEU A 373 -10.96 -3.63 -19.63
N SER A 374 -10.14 -3.00 -18.80
CA SER A 374 -9.60 -1.65 -19.04
C SER A 374 -8.74 -1.58 -20.30
N LYS A 375 -8.03 -2.67 -20.60
CA LYS A 375 -7.27 -2.85 -21.85
C LYS A 375 -8.17 -2.91 -23.11
N LYS A 376 -9.50 -3.10 -22.95
CA LYS A 376 -10.46 -3.16 -24.07
C LYS A 376 -11.28 -1.88 -24.25
N ILE A 377 -11.67 -1.19 -23.17
CA ILE A 377 -12.71 -0.14 -23.18
C ILE A 377 -12.20 1.22 -22.63
N TRP A 378 -10.87 1.38 -22.46
CA TRP A 378 -10.17 2.53 -21.86
C TRP A 378 -10.22 2.58 -20.32
N ASN A 379 -9.03 2.68 -19.72
CA ASN A 379 -8.81 2.81 -18.27
C ASN A 379 -9.64 3.90 -17.59
N PHE A 380 -9.66 5.12 -18.12
CA PHE A 380 -10.34 6.23 -17.46
C PHE A 380 -11.86 6.04 -17.46
N LEU A 381 -12.41 5.51 -18.56
CA LEU A 381 -13.83 5.17 -18.65
C LEU A 381 -14.20 4.07 -17.64
N VAL A 382 -13.36 3.05 -17.49
CA VAL A 382 -13.51 2.04 -16.44
C VAL A 382 -13.49 2.73 -15.07
N ILE A 383 -12.42 3.45 -14.71
CA ILE A 383 -12.31 4.14 -13.41
C ILE A 383 -13.55 5.02 -13.12
N PHE A 384 -13.99 5.84 -14.07
CA PHE A 384 -15.09 6.82 -13.85
C PHE A 384 -16.47 6.20 -13.80
N THR A 385 -16.79 5.27 -14.70
CA THR A 385 -18.08 4.59 -14.69
C THR A 385 -18.29 3.84 -13.37
N TRP A 386 -17.21 3.34 -12.77
CA TRP A 386 -17.26 2.65 -11.50
C TRP A 386 -17.24 3.58 -10.27
N ILE A 387 -16.61 4.75 -10.34
CA ILE A 387 -16.81 5.82 -9.34
C ILE A 387 -18.29 6.20 -9.23
N LEU A 388 -18.99 6.26 -10.38
CA LEU A 388 -20.45 6.48 -10.45
C LEU A 388 -21.30 5.28 -10.00
N LEU A 389 -20.74 4.13 -9.64
CA LEU A 389 -21.56 3.06 -9.03
C LEU A 389 -21.23 2.86 -7.55
N SER A 390 -20.00 3.19 -7.16
CA SER A 390 -19.56 3.24 -5.76
C SER A 390 -20.32 4.29 -4.94
N TRP A 391 -20.53 5.49 -5.48
CA TRP A 391 -21.25 6.55 -4.73
C TRP A 391 -22.72 6.18 -4.38
N ILE A 392 -23.49 5.56 -5.29
CA ILE A 392 -24.87 5.12 -5.04
C ILE A 392 -24.86 4.09 -3.91
N SER A 393 -23.91 3.17 -3.97
CA SER A 393 -23.74 2.16 -2.93
C SER A 393 -23.43 2.79 -1.57
N ILE A 394 -22.47 3.73 -1.49
CA ILE A 394 -22.06 4.38 -0.24
C ILE A 394 -23.21 5.21 0.35
N PHE A 395 -23.97 5.90 -0.50
CA PHE A 395 -25.14 6.65 -0.06
C PHE A 395 -26.21 5.74 0.56
N LEU A 396 -26.64 4.71 -0.18
CA LEU A 396 -27.64 3.75 0.32
C LEU A 396 -27.15 3.01 1.56
N PHE A 397 -25.83 2.74 1.63
CA PHE A 397 -25.20 2.10 2.77
C PHE A 397 -25.38 2.91 4.06
N GLY A 398 -25.24 4.23 3.99
CA GLY A 398 -25.38 5.10 5.16
C GLY A 398 -26.79 5.21 5.74
N PHE A 399 -27.81 4.75 5.03
CA PHE A 399 -29.20 4.73 5.51
C PHE A 399 -29.75 3.31 5.74
N SER A 400 -28.93 2.28 5.49
CA SER A 400 -29.36 0.89 5.62
C SER A 400 -29.02 0.35 7.01
N GLU A 401 -30.01 -0.27 7.67
CA GLU A 401 -29.82 -0.91 8.97
C GLU A 401 -29.84 -2.46 8.92
N GLY A 402 -30.29 -3.03 7.80
CA GLY A 402 -30.40 -4.48 7.64
C GLY A 402 -29.10 -5.14 7.18
N PHE A 403 -28.66 -6.19 7.90
CA PHE A 403 -27.43 -6.95 7.61
C PHE A 403 -27.26 -7.32 6.12
N TRP A 404 -28.27 -7.92 5.50
CA TRP A 404 -28.19 -8.37 4.11
C TRP A 404 -28.11 -7.23 3.09
N ILE A 405 -28.79 -6.12 3.37
CA ILE A 405 -28.76 -4.93 2.52
C ILE A 405 -27.36 -4.29 2.59
N VAL A 406 -26.83 -4.14 3.81
CA VAL A 406 -25.47 -3.66 4.09
C VAL A 406 -24.43 -4.56 3.41
N LEU A 407 -24.56 -5.89 3.50
CA LEU A 407 -23.69 -6.84 2.83
C LEU A 407 -23.73 -6.70 1.31
N MET A 408 -24.92 -6.64 0.70
CA MET A 408 -25.07 -6.54 -0.76
C MET A 408 -24.52 -5.23 -1.31
N LEU A 409 -24.89 -4.10 -0.69
CA LEU A 409 -24.34 -2.79 -1.05
C LEU A 409 -22.82 -2.80 -0.90
N TRP A 410 -22.28 -3.40 0.16
CA TRP A 410 -20.85 -3.46 0.30
C TRP A 410 -20.16 -4.31 -0.77
N ILE A 411 -20.68 -5.48 -1.10
CA ILE A 411 -20.12 -6.32 -2.16
C ILE A 411 -20.05 -5.51 -3.46
N ILE A 412 -21.11 -4.76 -3.78
CA ILE A 412 -21.14 -3.83 -4.91
C ILE A 412 -20.00 -2.81 -4.79
N ASN A 413 -19.85 -2.15 -3.64
CA ASN A 413 -18.78 -1.17 -3.42
C ASN A 413 -17.37 -1.76 -3.54
N SER A 414 -17.13 -2.96 -3.00
CA SER A 414 -15.86 -3.68 -3.10
C SER A 414 -15.51 -4.06 -4.54
N VAL A 415 -16.49 -4.49 -5.33
CA VAL A 415 -16.31 -4.73 -6.78
C VAL A 415 -15.78 -3.45 -7.47
N TRP A 416 -16.29 -2.27 -7.07
CA TRP A 416 -15.88 -0.99 -7.66
C TRP A 416 -14.51 -0.52 -7.20
N TYR A 417 -14.18 -0.76 -5.93
CA TYR A 417 -12.81 -0.57 -5.43
C TYR A 417 -11.80 -1.35 -6.30
N ALA A 418 -12.11 -2.61 -6.63
CA ALA A 418 -11.26 -3.47 -7.47
C ALA A 418 -10.99 -2.88 -8.86
N ALA A 419 -11.94 -2.12 -9.40
CA ALA A 419 -11.86 -1.53 -10.73
C ALA A 419 -11.12 -0.19 -10.75
N ALA A 420 -11.28 0.64 -9.71
CA ALA A 420 -10.76 2.01 -9.72
C ALA A 420 -9.33 2.10 -9.16
N MET A 421 -9.07 1.52 -7.98
CA MET A 421 -7.83 1.80 -7.24
C MET A 421 -6.56 1.28 -7.94
N PRO A 422 -6.48 0.01 -8.39
CA PRO A 422 -5.27 -0.48 -9.06
C PRO A 422 -4.99 0.20 -10.40
N LEU A 423 -6.05 0.58 -11.14
CA LEU A 423 -5.91 1.31 -12.40
C LEU A 423 -5.45 2.75 -12.18
N ALA A 424 -5.94 3.43 -11.14
CA ALA A 424 -5.54 4.78 -10.79
C ALA A 424 -4.06 4.84 -10.36
N GLN A 425 -3.62 3.89 -9.51
CA GLN A 425 -2.21 3.80 -9.09
C GLN A 425 -1.28 3.58 -10.29
N TRP A 426 -1.67 2.72 -11.23
CA TRP A 426 -0.88 2.46 -12.42
C TRP A 426 -0.78 3.66 -13.36
N ASP A 427 -1.92 4.26 -13.72
CA ASP A 427 -1.93 5.42 -14.63
C ASP A 427 -1.25 6.64 -13.98
N PHE A 428 -1.28 6.74 -12.65
CA PHE A 428 -0.49 7.72 -11.89
C PHE A 428 1.00 7.48 -12.05
N SER A 429 1.49 6.25 -11.83
CA SER A 429 2.91 5.95 -11.94
C SER A 429 3.47 6.20 -13.33
N GLU A 430 2.72 5.84 -14.37
CA GLU A 430 3.10 6.11 -15.76
C GLU A 430 3.14 7.61 -16.06
N GLU A 431 2.07 8.34 -15.73
CA GLU A 431 1.99 9.77 -15.98
C GLU A 431 3.04 10.55 -15.18
N TYR A 432 3.31 10.16 -13.94
CA TYR A 432 4.27 10.83 -13.07
C TYR A 432 5.69 10.68 -13.63
N ASN A 433 6.08 9.47 -14.01
CA ASN A 433 7.39 9.22 -14.62
C ASN A 433 7.60 10.07 -15.90
N ASN A 434 6.56 10.21 -16.72
CA ASN A 434 6.61 11.03 -17.93
C ASN A 434 6.76 12.53 -17.64
N VAL A 435 5.97 13.05 -16.70
CA VAL A 435 6.03 14.47 -16.30
C VAL A 435 7.36 14.78 -15.61
N TYR A 436 7.87 13.87 -14.79
CA TYR A 436 9.17 13.97 -14.14
C TYR A 436 10.30 14.09 -15.17
N ALA A 437 10.36 13.19 -16.15
CA ALA A 437 11.37 13.24 -17.20
C ALA A 437 11.28 14.53 -18.04
N THR A 438 10.06 14.97 -18.34
CA THR A 438 9.82 16.21 -19.10
C THR A 438 10.25 17.46 -18.32
N LYS A 439 9.87 17.59 -17.04
CA LYS A 439 10.22 18.77 -16.21
C LYS A 439 11.72 18.83 -15.91
N ASN A 440 12.40 17.69 -15.86
CA ASN A 440 13.83 17.61 -15.57
C ASN A 440 14.70 17.50 -16.84
N ASN A 441 14.12 17.62 -18.04
CA ASN A 441 14.82 17.51 -19.34
C ASN A 441 15.71 16.25 -19.45
N LEU A 442 15.24 15.12 -18.92
CA LEU A 442 15.99 13.86 -18.95
C LEU A 442 15.79 13.17 -20.30
N GLY A 443 16.84 12.64 -20.92
CA GLY A 443 16.72 11.79 -22.11
C GLY A 443 16.19 10.38 -21.81
N GLU A 444 16.07 10.04 -20.52
CA GLU A 444 15.76 8.71 -20.02
C GLU A 444 14.72 8.77 -18.91
N ILE A 445 13.81 7.79 -18.85
CA ILE A 445 12.82 7.68 -17.77
C ILE A 445 13.29 6.64 -16.76
N ASP A 446 13.42 7.07 -15.50
CA ASP A 446 13.57 6.17 -14.36
C ASP A 446 12.20 5.57 -13.99
N SER A 447 12.05 4.24 -14.15
CA SER A 447 10.84 3.48 -13.80
C SER A 447 10.32 3.75 -12.41
N ASN A 448 11.25 3.97 -11.48
CA ASN A 448 10.94 4.00 -10.06
C ASN A 448 10.76 5.42 -9.56
N ALA A 449 10.91 6.45 -10.40
CA ALA A 449 10.74 7.83 -9.99
C ALA A 449 9.35 8.08 -9.37
N SER A 450 8.35 7.27 -9.71
CA SER A 450 6.99 7.35 -9.16
C SER A 450 6.73 6.49 -7.93
N SER A 451 7.62 5.57 -7.53
CA SER A 451 7.32 4.66 -6.41
C SER A 451 7.27 5.37 -5.06
N SER A 452 8.20 6.29 -4.78
CA SER A 452 8.13 7.15 -3.59
C SER A 452 6.94 8.14 -3.67
N PRO A 453 6.75 8.92 -4.74
CA PRO A 453 5.58 9.80 -4.91
C PRO A 453 4.22 9.13 -4.74
N LEU A 454 4.04 7.92 -5.29
CA LEU A 454 2.81 7.16 -5.13
C LEU A 454 2.57 6.83 -3.65
N LYS A 455 3.62 6.40 -2.94
CA LYS A 455 3.53 6.11 -1.51
C LYS A 455 3.30 7.35 -0.65
N MET A 456 3.96 8.45 -0.97
CA MET A 456 3.73 9.73 -0.31
C MET A 456 2.27 10.16 -0.45
N ILE A 457 1.62 9.96 -1.61
CA ILE A 457 0.19 10.26 -1.78
C ILE A 457 -0.68 9.33 -0.91
N LEU A 458 -0.38 8.03 -0.89
CA LEU A 458 -1.12 7.06 -0.07
C LEU A 458 -0.99 7.37 1.42
N ASN A 459 0.21 7.69 1.90
CA ASN A 459 0.46 8.03 3.29
C ASN A 459 -0.14 9.40 3.65
N LEU A 460 -0.05 10.39 2.76
CA LEU A 460 -0.72 11.69 2.91
C LEU A 460 -2.24 11.52 3.04
N ALA A 461 -2.84 10.63 2.26
CA ALA A 461 -4.25 10.29 2.37
C ALA A 461 -4.57 9.77 3.78
N ASN A 462 -3.81 8.79 4.26
CA ASN A 462 -4.04 8.23 5.59
C ASN A 462 -3.92 9.29 6.70
N VAL A 463 -2.95 10.21 6.62
CA VAL A 463 -2.80 11.30 7.61
C VAL A 463 -3.99 12.25 7.60
N ILE A 464 -4.27 12.86 6.45
CA ILE A 464 -5.31 13.88 6.31
C ILE A 464 -6.64 13.30 6.78
N TRP A 465 -6.89 12.06 6.39
CA TRP A 465 -8.21 11.49 6.55
C TRP A 465 -8.43 10.68 7.82
N LEU A 466 -7.40 10.27 8.55
CA LEU A 466 -7.60 9.85 9.95
C LEU A 466 -8.13 11.02 10.79
N LEU A 467 -7.57 12.21 10.60
CA LEU A 467 -8.00 13.41 11.30
C LEU A 467 -9.39 13.86 10.85
N LEU A 468 -9.61 13.98 9.54
CA LEU A 468 -10.91 14.39 9.01
C LEU A 468 -11.99 13.32 9.24
N GLY A 469 -11.69 12.05 9.04
CA GLY A 469 -12.61 10.93 9.24
C GLY A 469 -13.07 10.80 10.69
N TRP A 470 -12.15 10.93 11.65
CA TRP A 470 -12.50 10.98 13.07
C TRP A 470 -13.43 12.16 13.37
N LEU A 471 -13.09 13.36 12.89
CA LEU A 471 -13.90 14.56 13.10
C LEU A 471 -15.30 14.44 12.47
N LEU A 472 -15.39 13.90 11.25
CA LEU A 472 -16.66 13.67 10.56
C LEU A 472 -17.55 12.68 11.31
N VAL A 473 -17.02 11.52 11.69
CA VAL A 473 -17.81 10.50 12.42
C VAL A 473 -18.18 11.00 13.81
N PHE A 474 -17.29 11.71 14.49
CA PHE A 474 -17.54 12.25 15.83
C PHE A 474 -18.63 13.32 15.84
N VAL A 475 -18.59 14.26 14.89
CA VAL A 475 -19.52 15.40 14.84
C VAL A 475 -20.84 15.05 14.15
N LEU A 476 -20.78 14.32 13.04
CA LEU A 476 -21.90 14.12 12.13
C LEU A 476 -22.47 12.71 12.14
N TRP A 477 -21.81 11.78 12.84
CA TRP A 477 -22.13 10.35 12.83
C TRP A 477 -22.01 9.71 11.44
N PHE A 478 -22.23 8.40 11.34
CA PHE A 478 -21.97 7.64 10.11
C PHE A 478 -22.82 8.09 8.92
N ASN A 479 -24.13 8.31 9.12
CA ASN A 479 -25.06 8.60 8.02
C ASN A 479 -24.67 9.87 7.25
N ALA A 480 -24.42 10.98 7.96
CA ALA A 480 -24.02 12.23 7.32
C ALA A 480 -22.57 12.17 6.80
N THR A 481 -21.68 11.38 7.43
CA THR A 481 -20.34 11.11 6.90
C THR A 481 -20.40 10.44 5.52
N PHE A 482 -21.28 9.46 5.34
CA PHE A 482 -21.49 8.81 4.03
C PHE A 482 -22.08 9.76 2.99
N VAL A 483 -22.97 10.68 3.38
CA VAL A 483 -23.50 11.73 2.48
C VAL A 483 -22.39 12.67 2.00
N ILE A 484 -21.44 13.03 2.87
CA ILE A 484 -20.30 13.87 2.48
C ILE A 484 -19.39 13.14 1.48
N PHE A 485 -19.13 11.85 1.69
CA PHE A 485 -18.37 11.06 0.71
C PHE A 485 -19.10 10.93 -0.62
N TRP A 486 -20.42 10.75 -0.56
CA TRP A 486 -21.26 10.74 -1.74
C TRP A 486 -21.10 12.06 -2.53
N LEU A 487 -21.25 13.22 -1.88
CA LEU A 487 -21.08 14.55 -2.50
C LEU A 487 -19.70 14.74 -3.14
N PHE A 488 -18.66 14.30 -2.45
CA PHE A 488 -17.29 14.39 -2.96
C PHE A 488 -17.10 13.55 -4.23
N LEU A 489 -17.61 12.31 -4.25
CA LEU A 489 -17.54 11.43 -5.41
C LEU A 489 -18.30 11.98 -6.62
N ILE A 490 -19.49 12.60 -6.43
CA ILE A 490 -20.20 13.29 -7.54
C ILE A 490 -19.34 14.39 -8.11
N THR A 491 -18.73 15.17 -7.23
CA THR A 491 -17.99 16.35 -7.62
C THR A 491 -16.77 15.94 -8.45
N LEU A 492 -16.04 14.92 -8.00
CA LEU A 492 -14.95 14.32 -8.77
C LEU A 492 -15.43 13.77 -10.11
N PHE A 493 -16.56 13.05 -10.12
CA PHE A 493 -17.12 12.48 -11.34
C PHE A 493 -17.53 13.57 -12.35
N GLY A 494 -18.31 14.56 -11.91
CA GLY A 494 -18.76 15.67 -12.74
C GLY A 494 -17.59 16.48 -13.28
N PHE A 495 -16.61 16.78 -12.43
CA PHE A 495 -15.44 17.55 -12.84
C PHE A 495 -14.55 16.81 -13.84
N GLY A 496 -14.36 15.50 -13.66
CA GLY A 496 -13.60 14.68 -14.61
C GLY A 496 -14.30 14.50 -15.96
N ILE A 497 -15.64 14.40 -16.00
CA ILE A 497 -16.39 14.37 -17.26
C ILE A 497 -16.29 15.69 -18.00
N VAL A 498 -16.58 16.80 -17.32
CA VAL A 498 -16.58 18.14 -17.93
C VAL A 498 -15.21 18.47 -18.54
N ASN A 499 -14.13 18.02 -17.90
CA ASN A 499 -12.76 18.32 -18.34
C ASN A 499 -12.08 17.18 -19.11
N LYS A 500 -12.79 16.09 -19.45
CA LYS A 500 -12.19 14.87 -20.03
C LYS A 500 -11.22 15.16 -21.18
N ILE A 501 -11.70 15.91 -22.17
CA ILE A 501 -10.94 16.25 -23.39
C ILE A 501 -9.78 17.20 -23.05
N LYS A 502 -10.05 18.25 -22.27
CA LYS A 502 -9.07 19.28 -21.91
C LYS A 502 -7.89 18.71 -21.12
N TRP A 503 -8.16 17.73 -20.26
CA TRP A 503 -7.18 17.17 -19.33
C TRP A 503 -6.56 15.86 -19.80
N LYS A 504 -6.92 15.39 -21.01
CA LYS A 504 -6.43 14.13 -21.60
C LYS A 504 -6.68 12.93 -20.68
N LEU A 505 -7.88 12.92 -20.08
CA LEU A 505 -8.33 11.90 -19.15
C LEU A 505 -8.83 10.65 -19.89
#